data_AF-A0A840IF24-F1
#
_entry.id   AF-A0A840IF24-F1
#
_cell.length_a   1.000
_cell.length_b   1.000
_cell.length_c   1.000
_cell.angle_alpha   90.00
_cell.angle_beta   90.00
_cell.angle_gamma   90.00
#
_symmetry.space_group_name_H-M   'P 1'
#
loop_
_entity.id
_entity.type
_entity.pdbx_description
1 polymer ?
#
loop_
_entity_poly.entity_id
_entity_poly.type
_entity_poly.pdbx_seq_one_letter_code
_entity_poly.pdbx_strand_id
1 'polypeptide(L)'
;MTHPPAPGWIEPSEDERYRPFEDDDLEEWWRGTGYDELRELLLWRWDPIGVAEWFPDAANEYHDFGRPIVRLLASRARADRLAEHLHEVARDHIGTGDPSVVHPSAETRRAAEEIVAWFPRSRHRWREFGTPARPPA
;
A
#
# COMPACT_ATOMS: atom_id res chain seq x y z
N MET A 1 -25.00 1.32 39.03
CA MET A 1 -25.05 -0.15 39.17
C MET A 1 -24.06 -0.70 38.16
N THR A 2 -22.93 -1.21 38.63
CA THR A 2 -21.84 -1.70 37.79
C THR A 2 -21.72 -3.19 38.03
N HIS A 3 -21.95 -4.00 36.98
CA HIS A 3 -21.76 -5.45 37.04
C HIS A 3 -20.27 -5.77 37.22
N PRO A 4 -19.89 -6.75 38.05
CA PRO A 4 -18.52 -7.23 38.09
C PRO A 4 -18.21 -8.10 36.84
N PRO A 5 -16.99 -8.04 36.28
CA PRO A 5 -16.59 -8.88 35.15
C PRO A 5 -16.41 -10.35 35.57
N ALA A 6 -16.64 -11.27 34.62
CA ALA A 6 -16.53 -12.71 34.81
C ALA A 6 -15.07 -13.18 34.99
N PRO A 7 -14.80 -14.23 35.79
CA PRO A 7 -13.44 -14.71 36.03
C PRO A 7 -12.94 -15.54 34.84
N GLY A 8 -11.82 -15.12 34.24
CA GLY A 8 -11.03 -15.97 33.33
C GLY A 8 -10.75 -15.42 31.93
N TRP A 9 -11.26 -14.25 31.56
CA TRP A 9 -10.84 -13.55 30.35
C TRP A 9 -9.75 -12.54 30.70
N ILE A 10 -8.51 -12.83 30.33
CA ILE A 10 -7.46 -11.80 30.26
C ILE A 10 -7.80 -11.01 29.01
N GLU A 11 -8.39 -9.82 29.15
CA GLU A 11 -8.44 -8.90 28.03
C GLU A 11 -6.98 -8.63 27.61
N PRO A 12 -6.63 -8.77 26.32
CA PRO A 12 -5.29 -8.44 25.87
C PRO A 12 -5.01 -7.00 26.30
N SER A 13 -3.85 -6.82 26.94
CA SER A 13 -3.45 -5.50 27.42
C SER A 13 -3.47 -4.50 26.26
N GLU A 14 -3.70 -3.23 26.55
CA GLU A 14 -3.63 -2.19 25.52
C GLU A 14 -2.26 -2.20 24.78
N ASP A 15 -1.22 -2.67 25.47
CA ASP A 15 0.13 -2.88 24.93
C ASP A 15 0.23 -4.04 23.92
N GLU A 16 -0.52 -5.13 24.09
CA GLU A 16 -0.59 -6.20 23.07
C GLU A 16 -1.41 -5.79 21.85
N ARG A 17 -2.43 -4.93 22.05
CA ARG A 17 -3.19 -4.31 20.95
C ARG A 17 -2.38 -3.28 20.17
N TYR A 18 -1.34 -2.70 20.79
CA TYR A 18 -0.44 -1.73 20.17
C TYR A 18 0.98 -2.28 20.06
N ARG A 19 1.16 -3.43 19.42
CA ARG A 19 2.50 -3.81 18.95
C ARG A 19 2.90 -2.94 17.74
N PRO A 20 4.06 -2.25 17.77
CA PRO A 20 4.62 -1.61 16.60
C PRO A 20 4.74 -2.62 15.47
N PHE A 21 4.69 -2.15 14.23
CA PHE A 21 5.04 -3.02 13.12
C PHE A 21 6.54 -3.30 13.11
N GLU A 22 6.90 -4.54 13.40
CA GLU A 22 8.26 -5.04 13.20
C GLU A 22 8.51 -5.29 11.71
N ASP A 23 9.78 -5.39 11.33
CA ASP A 23 10.17 -5.61 9.93
C ASP A 23 9.69 -6.97 9.40
N ASP A 24 9.58 -7.98 10.28
CA ASP A 24 9.07 -9.32 9.93
C ASP A 24 7.57 -9.27 9.57
N ASP A 25 6.77 -8.51 10.33
CA ASP A 25 5.35 -8.26 9.98
C ASP A 25 5.20 -7.57 8.63
N LEU A 26 6.15 -6.71 8.24
CA LEU A 26 6.12 -6.02 6.96
C LEU A 26 6.36 -6.98 5.79
N GLU A 27 7.31 -7.90 5.90
CA GLU A 27 7.61 -8.86 4.83
C GLU A 27 6.51 -9.93 4.71
N GLU A 28 5.94 -10.40 5.84
CA GLU A 28 4.80 -11.32 5.81
C GLU A 28 3.55 -10.68 5.22
N TRP A 29 3.19 -9.47 5.65
CA TRP A 29 2.11 -8.69 5.05
C TRP A 29 2.34 -8.47 3.56
N TRP A 30 3.56 -8.12 3.15
CA TRP A 30 3.91 -7.87 1.76
C TRP A 30 3.66 -9.10 0.89
N ARG A 31 4.10 -10.28 1.34
CA ARG A 31 3.91 -11.56 0.63
C ARG A 31 2.46 -12.02 0.60
N GLY A 32 1.70 -11.75 1.66
CA GLY A 32 0.34 -12.23 1.79
C GLY A 32 -0.71 -11.34 1.11
N THR A 33 -0.54 -10.02 1.18
CA THR A 33 -1.61 -9.06 0.86
C THR A 33 -1.08 -7.80 0.19
N GLY A 34 -0.02 -7.21 0.74
CA GLY A 34 0.44 -5.87 0.36
C GLY A 34 0.85 -5.75 -1.10
N TYR A 35 1.46 -6.79 -1.66
CA TYR A 35 1.87 -6.81 -3.07
C TYR A 35 0.68 -6.74 -4.03
N ASP A 36 -0.30 -7.63 -3.86
CA ASP A 36 -1.45 -7.73 -4.77
C ASP A 36 -2.32 -6.46 -4.67
N GLU A 37 -2.57 -5.96 -3.46
CA GLU A 37 -3.35 -4.73 -3.26
C GLU A 37 -2.66 -3.48 -3.83
N LEU A 38 -1.35 -3.33 -3.64
CA LEU A 38 -0.62 -2.18 -4.18
C LEU A 38 -0.62 -2.19 -5.71
N ARG A 39 -0.44 -3.37 -6.31
CA ARG A 39 -0.45 -3.56 -7.76
C ARG A 39 -1.77 -3.12 -8.38
N GLU A 40 -2.89 -3.52 -7.78
CA GLU A 40 -4.22 -3.05 -8.20
C GLU A 40 -4.39 -1.55 -7.98
N LEU A 41 -3.91 -1.01 -6.86
CA LEU A 41 -4.01 0.41 -6.58
C LEU A 41 -3.23 1.24 -7.61
N LEU A 42 -2.03 0.82 -8.00
CA LEU A 42 -1.23 1.47 -9.04
C LEU A 42 -1.92 1.38 -10.41
N LEU A 43 -2.44 0.22 -10.78
CA LEU A 43 -3.15 0.02 -12.05
C LEU A 43 -4.43 0.85 -12.14
N TRP A 44 -5.22 0.98 -11.07
CA TRP A 44 -6.52 1.66 -11.14
C TRP A 44 -6.46 3.14 -10.78
N ARG A 45 -5.43 3.60 -10.07
CA ARG A 45 -5.37 4.99 -9.55
C ARG A 45 -4.25 5.83 -10.13
N TRP A 46 -3.18 5.22 -10.62
CA TRP A 46 -2.01 5.96 -11.08
C TRP A 46 -1.76 5.82 -12.58
N ASP A 47 -1.72 4.57 -13.07
CA ASP A 47 -1.58 4.14 -14.47
C ASP A 47 -1.23 5.24 -15.51
N PRO A 48 0.03 5.72 -15.52
CA PRO A 48 0.41 6.84 -16.37
C PRO A 48 0.47 6.49 -17.87
N ILE A 49 0.39 5.21 -18.23
CA ILE A 49 0.37 4.72 -19.62
C ILE A 49 -1.01 4.23 -20.08
N GLY A 50 -2.02 4.21 -19.20
CA GLY A 50 -3.38 3.86 -19.56
C GLY A 50 -3.61 2.38 -19.88
N VAL A 51 -2.83 1.47 -19.29
CA VAL A 51 -2.93 0.02 -19.56
C VAL A 51 -4.01 -0.70 -18.73
N ALA A 52 -4.70 0.01 -17.83
CA ALA A 52 -5.76 -0.55 -17.01
C ALA A 52 -6.91 -1.16 -17.83
N GLU A 53 -7.15 -0.67 -19.05
CA GLU A 53 -8.16 -1.23 -19.96
C GLU A 53 -7.83 -2.63 -20.48
N TRP A 54 -6.58 -3.08 -20.37
CA TRP A 54 -6.13 -4.42 -20.79
C TRP A 54 -6.05 -5.40 -19.62
N PHE A 55 -6.75 -5.13 -18.52
CA PHE A 55 -6.90 -6.10 -17.45
C PHE A 55 -7.59 -7.39 -17.95
N PRO A 56 -7.10 -8.59 -17.61
CA PRO A 56 -6.05 -8.89 -16.61
C PRO A 56 -4.61 -8.93 -17.15
N ASP A 57 -4.38 -8.80 -18.46
CA ASP A 57 -3.07 -9.00 -19.09
C ASP A 57 -2.03 -7.96 -18.62
N ALA A 58 -2.47 -6.72 -18.34
CA ALA A 58 -1.62 -5.64 -17.82
C ALA A 58 -1.39 -5.69 -16.30
N ALA A 59 -1.91 -6.71 -15.60
CA ALA A 59 -1.89 -6.72 -14.14
C ALA A 59 -0.48 -6.79 -13.54
N ASN A 60 0.56 -7.18 -14.28
CA ASN A 60 1.95 -7.25 -13.81
C ASN A 60 2.82 -6.04 -14.20
N GLU A 61 2.28 -5.07 -14.95
CA GLU A 61 3.05 -3.95 -15.49
C GLU A 61 3.80 -3.15 -14.41
N TYR A 62 3.16 -2.99 -13.25
CA TYR A 62 3.68 -2.16 -12.15
C TYR A 62 4.46 -2.93 -11.07
N HIS A 63 4.78 -4.22 -11.30
CA HIS A 63 5.33 -5.08 -10.25
C HIS A 63 6.68 -4.60 -9.68
N ASP A 64 7.56 -4.07 -10.53
CA ASP A 64 8.92 -3.67 -10.15
C ASP A 64 8.95 -2.45 -9.22
N PHE A 65 7.89 -1.64 -9.22
CA PHE A 65 7.82 -0.40 -8.43
C PHE A 65 7.31 -0.61 -7.00
N GLY A 66 6.75 -1.78 -6.69
CA GLY A 66 6.11 -2.06 -5.41
C GLY A 66 7.05 -1.97 -4.21
N ARG A 67 8.23 -2.60 -4.27
CA ARG A 67 9.17 -2.61 -3.13
C ARG A 67 9.75 -1.22 -2.80
N PRO A 68 10.18 -0.40 -3.77
CA PRO A 68 10.58 0.99 -3.50
C PRO A 68 9.49 1.81 -2.81
N ILE A 69 8.24 1.72 -3.28
CA ILE A 69 7.10 2.43 -2.69
C ILE A 69 6.87 1.99 -1.23
N VAL A 70 6.87 0.70 -0.95
CA VAL A 70 6.68 0.19 0.42
C VAL A 70 7.81 0.62 1.36
N ARG A 71 9.06 0.64 0.89
CA ARG A 71 10.19 1.16 1.69
C ARG A 71 9.99 2.65 2.03
N LEU A 72 9.55 3.44 1.05
CA LEU A 72 9.26 4.85 1.24
C LEU A 72 8.15 5.04 2.29
N LEU A 73 7.07 4.27 2.21
CA LEU A 73 5.97 4.29 3.17
C LEU A 73 6.39 3.82 4.58
N ALA A 74 7.21 2.77 4.68
CA ALA A 74 7.76 2.29 5.94
C ALA A 74 8.62 3.35 6.64
N SER A 75 9.31 4.21 5.87
CA SER A 75 10.05 5.36 6.39
C SER A 75 9.16 6.55 6.81
N ARG A 76 7.83 6.37 6.80
CA ARG A 76 6.81 7.39 7.09
C ARG A 76 6.78 8.56 6.11
N ALA A 77 7.08 8.30 4.84
CA ALA A 77 6.94 9.30 3.80
C ALA A 77 5.50 9.80 3.69
N ARG A 78 5.37 11.11 3.43
CA ARG A 78 4.09 11.77 3.18
C ARG A 78 3.72 11.68 1.70
N ALA A 79 2.45 11.96 1.40
CA ALA A 79 1.91 11.91 0.04
C ALA A 79 2.72 12.75 -0.95
N ASP A 80 3.18 13.95 -0.58
CA ASP A 80 4.01 14.80 -1.46
C ASP A 80 5.30 14.09 -1.90
N ARG A 81 6.00 13.43 -0.97
CA ARG A 81 7.22 12.67 -1.27
C ARG A 81 6.95 11.43 -2.12
N LEU A 82 5.83 10.75 -1.87
CA LEU A 82 5.43 9.64 -2.72
C LEU A 82 5.03 10.10 -4.13
N ALA A 83 4.36 11.25 -4.25
CA ALA A 83 3.98 11.81 -5.55
C ALA A 83 5.22 12.20 -6.36
N GLU A 84 6.24 12.80 -5.73
CA GLU A 84 7.55 13.05 -6.35
C GLU A 84 8.19 11.76 -6.83
N HIS A 85 8.22 10.71 -6.00
CA HIS A 85 8.77 9.41 -6.39
C HIS A 85 8.01 8.78 -7.56
N LEU A 86 6.68 8.79 -7.54
CA LEU A 86 5.86 8.28 -8.66
C LEU A 86 6.11 9.08 -9.94
N HIS A 87 6.26 10.41 -9.84
CA HIS A 87 6.62 11.25 -10.99
C HIS A 87 7.98 10.89 -11.57
N GLU A 88 8.99 10.67 -10.71
CA GLU A 88 10.31 10.18 -11.12
C GLU A 88 10.22 8.82 -11.81
N VAL A 89 9.42 7.88 -11.29
CA VAL A 89 9.20 6.57 -11.92
C VAL A 89 8.57 6.72 -13.30
N ALA A 90 7.50 7.52 -13.43
CA ALA A 90 6.86 7.76 -14.72
C ALA A 90 7.83 8.36 -15.75
N ARG A 91 8.68 9.29 -15.32
CA ARG A 91 9.65 9.97 -16.18
C ARG A 91 10.84 9.07 -16.57
N ASP A 92 11.49 8.47 -15.58
CA ASP A 92 12.80 7.83 -15.76
C ASP A 92 12.72 6.34 -16.12
N HIS A 93 11.66 5.66 -15.69
CA HIS A 93 11.53 4.22 -15.88
C HIS A 93 10.46 3.84 -16.91
N ILE A 94 9.34 4.56 -16.94
CA ILE A 94 8.24 4.30 -17.89
C ILE A 94 8.41 5.13 -19.17
N GLY A 95 8.98 6.33 -19.08
CA GLY A 95 9.22 7.20 -20.22
C GLY A 95 8.01 8.03 -20.65
N THR A 96 7.01 8.21 -19.78
CA THR A 96 5.81 9.02 -20.05
C THR A 96 5.87 10.45 -19.51
N GLY A 97 6.89 10.77 -18.72
CA GLY A 97 7.07 12.12 -18.20
C GLY A 97 7.63 13.07 -19.27
N ASP A 98 7.01 14.24 -19.43
CA ASP A 98 7.66 15.37 -20.09
C ASP A 98 8.86 15.83 -19.23
N PRO A 99 10.10 15.80 -19.75
CA PRO A 99 11.29 16.17 -18.99
C PRO A 99 11.30 17.64 -18.55
N SER A 100 10.45 18.51 -19.13
CA SER A 100 10.25 19.89 -18.69
C SER A 100 9.29 20.01 -17.50
N VAL A 101 8.48 18.99 -17.25
CA VAL A 101 7.54 18.94 -16.12
C VAL A 101 8.29 18.45 -14.88
N VAL A 102 8.60 19.39 -13.99
CA VAL A 102 9.35 19.15 -12.75
C VAL A 102 8.47 18.75 -11.56
N HIS A 103 7.14 18.81 -11.70
CA HIS A 103 6.20 18.56 -10.62
C HIS A 103 5.21 17.44 -10.98
N PRO A 104 4.80 16.62 -9.99
CA PRO A 104 3.78 15.60 -10.22
C PRO A 104 2.47 16.19 -10.78
N SER A 105 1.73 15.40 -11.56
CA SER A 105 0.37 15.78 -11.98
C SER A 105 -0.62 15.76 -10.80
N ALA A 106 -1.84 16.27 -11.00
CA ALA A 106 -2.89 16.21 -9.98
C ALA A 106 -3.31 14.75 -9.71
N GLU A 107 -3.37 13.94 -10.77
CA GLU A 107 -3.68 12.50 -10.73
C GLU A 107 -2.61 11.75 -9.94
N THR A 108 -1.32 12.05 -10.19
CA THR A 108 -0.20 11.43 -9.45
C THR A 108 -0.24 11.79 -7.97
N ARG A 109 -0.55 13.05 -7.63
CA ARG A 109 -0.71 13.46 -6.21
C ARG A 109 -1.86 12.71 -5.55
N ARG A 110 -3.01 12.62 -6.22
CA ARG A 110 -4.18 11.90 -5.71
C ARG A 110 -3.87 10.40 -5.49
N ALA A 111 -3.21 9.76 -6.44
CA ALA A 111 -2.77 8.37 -6.29
C ALA A 111 -1.85 8.20 -5.08
N ALA A 112 -0.89 9.11 -4.88
CA ALA A 112 0.01 9.09 -3.73
C ALA A 112 -0.74 9.24 -2.40
N GLU A 113 -1.74 10.12 -2.31
CA GLU A 113 -2.61 10.25 -1.13
C GLU A 113 -3.37 8.96 -0.83
N GLU A 114 -3.94 8.33 -1.86
CA GLU A 114 -4.66 7.06 -1.73
C GLU A 114 -3.74 5.92 -1.27
N ILE A 115 -2.52 5.83 -1.81
CA ILE A 115 -1.51 4.83 -1.40
C ILE A 115 -1.06 5.06 0.04
N VAL A 116 -0.79 6.31 0.44
CA VAL A 116 -0.40 6.63 1.84
C VAL A 116 -1.53 6.29 2.81
N ALA A 117 -2.79 6.55 2.45
CA ALA A 117 -3.94 6.19 3.27
C ALA A 117 -4.19 4.69 3.31
N TRP A 118 -3.91 3.98 2.21
CA TRP A 118 -4.06 2.52 2.09
C TRP A 118 -3.09 1.78 3.00
N PHE A 119 -1.82 2.17 3.03
CA PHE A 119 -0.75 1.42 3.71
C PHE A 119 -1.06 1.03 5.17
N PRO A 120 -1.40 1.96 6.10
CA PRO A 120 -1.73 1.58 7.47
C PRO A 120 -3.04 0.79 7.57
N ARG A 121 -4.04 1.05 6.70
CA ARG A 121 -5.33 0.34 6.70
C ARG A 121 -5.18 -1.11 6.26
N SER A 122 -4.44 -1.35 5.19
CA SER A 122 -4.14 -2.69 4.67
C SER A 122 -3.43 -3.53 5.72
N ARG A 123 -2.38 -2.97 6.33
CA ARG A 123 -1.61 -3.68 7.35
C ARG A 123 -2.42 -3.96 8.62
N HIS A 124 -3.24 -3.01 9.05
CA HIS A 124 -4.15 -3.21 10.18
C HIS A 124 -5.16 -4.33 9.89
N ARG A 125 -5.80 -4.30 8.71
CA ARG A 125 -6.72 -5.35 8.28
C ARG A 125 -6.05 -6.73 8.20
N TRP A 126 -4.84 -6.80 7.64
CA TRP A 126 -4.08 -8.05 7.59
C TRP A 126 -3.74 -8.58 8.99
N ARG A 127 -3.40 -7.72 9.95
CA ARG A 127 -3.21 -8.14 11.34
C ARG A 127 -4.49 -8.68 11.98
N GLU A 128 -5.64 -8.09 11.66
CA GLU A 128 -6.93 -8.52 12.21
C GLU A 128 -7.45 -9.83 11.61
N PHE A 129 -7.24 -10.04 10.31
CA PHE A 129 -7.91 -11.13 9.56
C PHE A 129 -6.95 -12.11 8.88
N GLY A 130 -5.64 -11.86 8.93
CA GLY A 130 -4.63 -12.62 8.20
C GLY A 130 -4.66 -12.38 6.69
N THR A 131 -3.94 -13.22 5.96
CA THR A 131 -3.98 -13.25 4.49
C THR A 131 -5.38 -13.69 4.01
N PRO A 132 -6.06 -12.89 3.18
CA PRO A 132 -7.36 -13.29 2.64
C PRO A 132 -7.21 -14.58 1.81
N ALA A 133 -8.20 -15.46 1.91
CA ALA A 133 -8.23 -16.68 1.10
C ALA A 133 -8.21 -16.29 -0.38
N ARG A 134 -7.21 -16.78 -1.12
CA ARG A 134 -7.14 -16.57 -2.57
C ARG A 134 -8.34 -17.28 -3.20
N PRO A 135 -9.17 -16.61 -4.03
CA PRO A 135 -10.22 -17.31 -4.75
C PRO A 135 -9.58 -18.42 -5.61
N PRO A 136 -10.26 -19.56 -5.82
CA PRO A 136 -9.75 -20.60 -6.70
C PRO A 136 -9.50 -20.02 -8.10
N ALA A 137 -8.38 -20.43 -8.69
CA ALA A 137 -7.97 -20.07 -10.05
C ALA A 137 -8.94 -20.60 -11.12
#